data_AF-A0A969F960-F1
#
_entry.id   AF-A0A969F960-F1
#
_cell.length_a   1.000
_cell.length_b   1.000
_cell.length_c   1.000
_cell.angle_alpha   90.00
_cell.angle_beta   90.00
_cell.angle_gamma   90.00
#
_symmetry.space_group_name_H-M   'P 1'
#
loop_
_entity.id
_entity.type
_entity.pdbx_description
1 polymer ?
#
loop_
_entity_poly.entity_id
_entity_poly.type
_entity_poly.pdbx_seq_one_letter_code
_entity_poly.pdbx_strand_id
1 'polypeptide(L)'
;MAGRRVVQLGTAVLLALLVTWAIFGFEWGPFRFPSDTLQFLNASSGPMPTFWAGLDQILNVSRGGRAAFLLGEFSDQGFLLYFPIAFLVKTPLAILIALPLAVVTLLWQRQTRRQALFLLIPALSYFALGMWSGVNIGYRHLLPMLPLLLVLISGLMGVKASSVRYQLASGNWQVASGKWQVACKADYRSPITDHRLPIIAYVLAALLLLETLSIHPHYLSFFNAAAGGPQNGPRLLADSNIDWGQDLRRLQLWMAENEVGSVKLGWFGTAVPAYYGLQYEAMPGFPLPEFYSLWSTPPFDPAQPEPGIYAISTSSLWESHWGQKSIYPWFRTREPDDRVGYSIWIYEVK
;
A
#
# COMPACT_ATOMS: atom_id res chain seq x y z
N MET A 1 19.90 4.67 -35.26
CA MET A 1 18.89 4.98 -34.21
C MET A 1 19.10 4.21 -32.90
N ALA A 2 19.58 2.96 -32.90
CA ALA A 2 19.80 2.18 -31.68
C ALA A 2 20.86 2.78 -30.72
N GLY A 3 22.03 3.20 -31.23
CA GLY A 3 23.10 3.78 -30.40
C GLY A 3 22.68 5.01 -29.58
N ARG A 4 21.86 5.90 -30.16
CA ARG A 4 21.33 7.08 -29.45
C ARG A 4 20.43 6.71 -28.27
N ARG A 5 19.64 5.64 -28.41
CA ARG A 5 18.76 5.15 -27.31
C ARG A 5 19.56 4.51 -26.19
N VAL A 6 20.63 3.78 -26.52
CA VAL A 6 21.54 3.20 -25.52
C VAL A 6 22.23 4.30 -24.71
N VAL A 7 22.73 5.34 -25.38
CA VAL A 7 23.36 6.49 -24.70
C VAL A 7 22.34 7.22 -23.81
N GLN A 8 21.12 7.41 -24.27
CA GLN A 8 20.05 8.03 -23.47
C GLN A 8 19.71 7.19 -22.23
N LEU A 9 19.59 5.86 -22.38
CA LEU A 9 19.32 4.96 -21.26
C LEU A 9 20.49 4.98 -20.25
N GLY A 10 21.72 4.89 -20.73
CA GLY A 10 22.91 4.97 -19.88
C GLY A 10 22.99 6.30 -19.12
N THR A 11 22.70 7.41 -19.80
CA THR A 11 22.65 8.74 -19.16
C THR A 11 21.56 8.80 -18.08
N ALA A 12 20.37 8.25 -18.35
CA ALA A 12 19.29 8.21 -17.38
C ALA A 12 19.64 7.36 -16.15
N VAL A 13 20.28 6.21 -16.34
CA VAL A 13 20.75 5.35 -15.23
C VAL A 13 21.81 6.06 -14.39
N LEU A 14 22.80 6.70 -15.03
CA LEU A 14 23.84 7.46 -14.33
C LEU A 14 23.25 8.62 -13.53
N LEU A 15 22.31 9.37 -14.12
CA LEU A 15 21.60 10.44 -13.42
C LEU A 15 20.77 9.90 -12.26
N ALA A 16 20.09 8.77 -12.42
CA ALA A 16 19.34 8.14 -11.33
C ALA A 16 20.26 7.74 -10.18
N LEU A 17 21.41 7.11 -10.47
CA LEU A 17 22.40 6.75 -9.45
C LEU A 17 22.99 7.99 -8.76
N LEU A 18 23.25 9.07 -9.50
CA LEU A 18 23.74 10.33 -8.95
C LEU A 18 22.71 10.99 -8.03
N VAL A 19 21.44 11.02 -8.43
CA VAL A 19 20.33 11.55 -7.61
C VAL A 19 20.15 10.70 -6.35
N THR A 20 20.17 9.38 -6.46
CA THR A 20 20.13 8.50 -5.29
C THR A 20 21.32 8.76 -4.36
N TRP A 21 22.53 8.87 -4.89
CA TRP A 21 23.70 9.17 -4.08
C TRP A 21 23.57 10.52 -3.36
N ALA A 22 23.02 11.53 -4.03
CA ALA A 22 22.73 12.84 -3.44
C ALA A 22 21.67 12.77 -2.32
N ILE A 23 20.62 11.95 -2.46
CA ILE A 23 19.61 11.71 -1.41
C ILE A 23 20.26 11.14 -0.15
N PHE A 24 21.24 10.25 -0.32
CA PHE A 24 22.06 9.71 0.77
C PHE A 24 23.21 10.66 1.16
N GLY A 25 23.14 11.95 0.82
CA GLY A 25 24.10 12.96 1.27
C GLY A 25 25.51 12.78 0.69
N PHE A 26 25.63 12.17 -0.49
CA PHE A 26 26.91 11.77 -1.07
C PHE A 26 27.76 10.87 -0.16
N GLU A 27 27.11 10.04 0.67
CA GLU A 27 27.78 9.09 1.55
C GLU A 27 28.83 8.27 0.78
N TRP A 28 30.04 8.19 1.33
CA TRP A 28 31.14 7.36 0.82
C TRP A 28 31.76 6.59 1.98
N GLY A 29 31.92 5.28 1.84
CA GLY A 29 32.47 4.47 2.92
C GLY A 29 32.45 2.97 2.63
N PRO A 30 32.84 2.15 3.63
CA PRO A 30 32.85 0.70 3.50
C PRO A 30 31.43 0.18 3.29
N PHE A 31 31.25 -0.78 2.37
CA PHE A 31 29.97 -1.44 2.20
C PHE A 31 29.60 -2.27 3.45
N ARG A 32 28.29 -2.46 3.66
CA ARG A 32 27.72 -3.10 4.85
C ARG A 32 26.62 -4.10 4.50
N PHE A 33 26.83 -4.88 3.44
CA PHE A 33 25.92 -5.92 3.01
C PHE A 33 25.74 -6.96 4.13
N PRO A 34 24.51 -7.14 4.65
CA PRO A 34 24.24 -8.10 5.72
C PRO A 34 24.22 -9.56 5.23
N SER A 35 24.00 -9.80 3.94
CA SER A 35 23.91 -11.17 3.42
C SER A 35 25.25 -11.78 3.10
N ASP A 36 25.36 -13.08 3.35
CA ASP A 36 26.57 -13.87 3.03
C ASP A 36 26.94 -13.79 1.54
N THR A 37 25.95 -13.59 0.65
CA THR A 37 26.17 -13.54 -0.80
C THR A 37 26.97 -12.31 -1.23
N LEU A 38 26.70 -11.15 -0.61
CA LEU A 38 27.32 -9.87 -0.96
C LEU A 38 28.34 -9.40 0.07
N GLN A 39 28.51 -10.13 1.17
CA GLN A 39 29.42 -9.77 2.26
C GLN A 39 30.87 -9.55 1.80
N PHE A 40 31.32 -10.24 0.75
CA PHE A 40 32.68 -10.06 0.20
C PHE A 40 32.93 -8.63 -0.30
N LEU A 41 31.87 -7.90 -0.72
CA LEU A 41 31.98 -6.51 -1.15
C LEU A 41 32.26 -5.57 0.03
N ASN A 42 32.02 -5.98 1.29
CA ASN A 42 32.32 -5.18 2.49
C ASN A 42 33.82 -4.94 2.69
N ALA A 43 34.69 -5.68 1.99
CA ALA A 43 36.12 -5.39 1.94
C ALA A 43 36.45 -4.11 1.14
N SER A 44 35.51 -3.58 0.36
CA SER A 44 35.67 -2.39 -0.46
C SER A 44 34.85 -1.22 0.07
N SER A 45 35.25 -0.01 -0.31
CA SER A 45 34.47 1.21 -0.07
C SER A 45 33.92 1.77 -1.37
N GLY A 46 32.78 2.43 -1.29
CA GLY A 46 32.13 3.05 -2.43
C GLY A 46 31.02 4.01 -2.04
N PRO A 47 30.25 4.51 -3.02
CA PRO A 47 29.17 5.45 -2.76
C PRO A 47 27.96 4.74 -2.14
N MET A 48 27.22 5.48 -1.30
CA MET A 48 25.93 5.12 -0.69
C MET A 48 25.87 3.71 -0.07
N PRO A 49 26.82 3.32 0.81
CA PRO A 49 26.84 1.98 1.42
C PRO A 49 25.58 1.64 2.20
N THR A 50 24.92 2.63 2.82
CA THR A 50 23.64 2.42 3.53
C THR A 50 22.51 2.03 2.56
N PHE A 51 22.44 2.66 1.38
CA PHE A 51 21.45 2.31 0.35
C PHE A 51 21.59 0.85 -0.08
N TRP A 52 22.82 0.44 -0.40
CA TRP A 52 23.10 -0.91 -0.88
C TRP A 52 22.83 -1.98 0.17
N ALA A 53 23.22 -1.72 1.43
CA ALA A 53 22.91 -2.60 2.56
C ALA A 53 21.39 -2.76 2.76
N GLY A 54 20.64 -1.66 2.68
CA GLY A 54 19.18 -1.69 2.77
C GLY A 54 18.52 -2.45 1.63
N LEU A 55 19.02 -2.27 0.40
CA LEU A 55 18.53 -3.02 -0.77
C LEU A 55 18.76 -4.52 -0.60
N ASP A 56 19.96 -4.91 -0.16
CA ASP A 56 20.29 -6.32 0.13
C ASP A 56 19.39 -6.89 1.23
N GLN A 57 19.19 -6.15 2.32
CA GLN A 57 18.30 -6.57 3.40
C GLN A 57 16.86 -6.81 2.89
N ILE A 58 16.31 -5.91 2.08
CA ILE A 58 14.95 -6.06 1.51
C ILE A 58 14.88 -7.29 0.61
N LEU A 59 15.89 -7.51 -0.25
CA LEU A 59 15.92 -8.65 -1.16
C LEU A 59 16.01 -9.98 -0.42
N ASN A 60 16.77 -10.06 0.67
CA ASN A 60 16.87 -11.28 1.47
C ASN A 60 15.61 -11.54 2.30
N VAL A 61 15.02 -10.51 2.92
CA VAL A 61 13.74 -10.63 3.62
C VAL A 61 12.62 -11.04 2.66
N SER A 62 12.65 -10.57 1.41
CA SER A 62 11.66 -10.95 0.40
C SER A 62 11.73 -12.42 -0.04
N ARG A 63 12.87 -13.10 0.21
CA ARG A 63 13.08 -14.52 -0.12
C ARG A 63 12.71 -15.47 1.02
N GLY A 64 12.72 -15.01 2.27
CA GLY A 64 12.58 -15.85 3.47
C GLY A 64 11.14 -16.16 3.90
N GLY A 65 10.13 -15.70 3.15
CA GLY A 65 8.74 -15.73 3.61
C GLY A 65 8.51 -14.78 4.79
N ARG A 66 7.27 -14.32 4.97
CA ARG A 66 6.88 -13.52 6.13
C ARG A 66 5.48 -13.91 6.54
N ALA A 67 5.21 -13.86 7.85
CA ALA A 67 3.87 -13.94 8.40
C ALA A 67 2.90 -13.08 7.58
N ALA A 68 1.87 -13.72 7.04
CA ALA A 68 0.87 -13.13 6.19
C ALA A 68 -0.51 -13.61 6.63
N PHE A 69 -1.49 -12.75 6.44
CA PHE A 69 -2.89 -13.04 6.75
C PHE A 69 -3.79 -12.74 5.56
N LEU A 70 -4.66 -13.67 5.22
CA LEU A 70 -5.60 -13.54 4.11
C LEU A 70 -6.86 -14.35 4.37
N LEU A 71 -8.02 -13.70 4.31
CA LEU A 71 -9.34 -14.34 4.46
C LEU A 71 -9.49 -15.20 5.74
N GLY A 72 -8.90 -14.74 6.84
CA GLY A 72 -8.89 -15.49 8.09
C GLY A 72 -7.73 -16.46 8.24
N GLU A 73 -6.98 -16.78 7.18
CA GLU A 73 -5.91 -17.76 7.24
C GLU A 73 -4.53 -17.12 7.42
N PHE A 74 -3.63 -17.85 8.09
CA PHE A 74 -2.23 -17.48 8.29
C PHE A 74 -1.32 -18.28 7.36
N SER A 75 -0.25 -17.66 6.89
CA SER A 75 0.84 -18.32 6.16
C SER A 75 2.18 -17.68 6.51
N ASP A 76 3.20 -18.50 6.73
CA ASP A 76 4.60 -18.10 6.93
C ASP A 76 5.32 -17.85 5.58
N GLN A 77 4.81 -18.44 4.50
CA GLN A 77 5.34 -18.30 3.14
C GLN A 77 4.60 -17.23 2.32
N GLY A 78 3.47 -16.72 2.82
CA GLY A 78 2.58 -15.83 2.10
C GLY A 78 1.48 -16.55 1.29
N PHE A 79 0.75 -15.79 0.48
CA PHE A 79 -0.32 -16.26 -0.38
C PHE A 79 -0.18 -15.66 -1.79
N LEU A 80 -0.21 -16.51 -2.82
CA LEU A 80 -0.22 -16.03 -4.22
C LEU A 80 -1.40 -15.10 -4.52
N LEU A 81 -2.55 -15.35 -3.88
CA LEU A 81 -3.77 -14.55 -4.04
C LEU A 81 -3.81 -13.29 -3.15
N TYR A 82 -2.77 -13.03 -2.35
CA TYR A 82 -2.75 -11.88 -1.46
C TYR A 82 -2.95 -10.56 -2.21
N PHE A 83 -2.11 -10.29 -3.21
CA PHE A 83 -2.16 -9.03 -3.96
C PHE A 83 -3.39 -8.91 -4.87
N PRO A 84 -3.86 -9.98 -5.56
CA PRO A 84 -5.17 -9.97 -6.21
C PRO A 84 -6.31 -9.59 -5.28
N ILE A 85 -6.41 -10.23 -4.12
CA ILE A 85 -7.49 -9.94 -3.17
C ILE A 85 -7.32 -8.54 -2.59
N ALA A 86 -6.10 -8.16 -2.17
CA ALA A 86 -5.82 -6.82 -1.70
C ALA A 86 -6.19 -5.75 -2.72
N PHE A 87 -5.85 -5.96 -3.99
CA PHE A 87 -6.28 -5.05 -5.05
C PHE A 87 -7.80 -4.96 -5.18
N LEU A 88 -8.49 -6.09 -5.14
CA LEU A 88 -9.95 -6.12 -5.28
C LEU A 88 -10.70 -5.53 -4.08
N VAL A 89 -10.15 -5.58 -2.86
CA VAL A 89 -10.86 -5.11 -1.66
C VAL A 89 -10.41 -3.73 -1.19
N LYS A 90 -9.16 -3.33 -1.48
CA LYS A 90 -8.59 -2.02 -1.09
C LYS A 90 -8.70 -0.96 -2.18
N THR A 91 -8.99 -1.34 -3.42
CA THR A 91 -9.17 -0.36 -4.51
C THR A 91 -10.63 0.12 -4.53
N PRO A 92 -10.89 1.44 -4.63
CA PRO A 92 -12.26 1.98 -4.73
C PRO A 92 -13.04 1.34 -5.89
N LEU A 93 -14.35 1.12 -5.69
CA LEU A 93 -15.22 0.54 -6.72
C LEU A 93 -15.21 1.37 -8.00
N ALA A 94 -15.12 2.70 -7.87
CA ALA A 94 -14.97 3.59 -9.01
C ALA A 94 -13.80 3.20 -9.92
N ILE A 95 -12.64 2.88 -9.34
CA ILE A 95 -11.44 2.48 -10.08
C ILE A 95 -11.58 1.05 -10.62
N LEU A 96 -12.15 0.14 -9.83
CA LEU A 96 -12.39 -1.25 -10.26
C LEU A 96 -13.37 -1.35 -11.43
N ILE A 97 -14.32 -0.42 -11.56
CA ILE A 97 -15.23 -0.33 -12.70
C ILE A 97 -14.58 0.40 -13.87
N ALA A 98 -13.88 1.52 -13.61
CA ALA A 98 -13.25 2.31 -14.65
C ALA A 98 -12.13 1.55 -15.38
N LEU A 99 -11.36 0.73 -14.66
CA LEU A 99 -10.22 0.01 -15.21
C LEU A 99 -10.59 -0.95 -16.36
N PRO A 100 -11.49 -1.94 -16.20
CA PRO A 100 -11.87 -2.83 -17.29
C PRO A 100 -12.51 -2.06 -18.45
N LEU A 101 -13.30 -1.02 -18.16
CA LEU A 101 -13.87 -0.15 -19.20
C LEU A 101 -12.76 0.51 -20.03
N ALA A 102 -11.76 1.11 -19.37
CA ALA A 102 -10.61 1.72 -20.03
C ALA A 102 -9.78 0.70 -20.84
N VAL A 103 -9.50 -0.46 -20.26
CA VAL A 103 -8.77 -1.54 -20.93
C VAL A 103 -9.48 -1.98 -22.20
N VAL A 104 -10.77 -2.29 -22.12
CA VAL A 104 -11.56 -2.76 -23.27
C VAL A 104 -11.64 -1.67 -24.35
N THR A 105 -12.06 -0.44 -23.98
CA THR A 105 -12.23 0.65 -24.94
C THR A 105 -10.92 1.02 -25.63
N LEU A 106 -9.81 1.14 -24.87
CA LEU A 106 -8.54 1.62 -25.41
C LEU A 106 -7.73 0.54 -26.13
N LEU A 107 -7.94 -0.75 -25.84
CA LEU A 107 -7.31 -1.83 -26.61
C LEU A 107 -8.06 -2.15 -27.90
N TRP A 108 -9.38 -1.95 -27.92
CA TRP A 108 -10.22 -2.17 -29.10
C TRP A 108 -9.91 -1.16 -30.22
N GLN A 109 -9.58 0.07 -29.85
CA GLN A 109 -9.26 1.14 -30.80
C GLN A 109 -7.80 1.05 -31.27
N ARG A 110 -7.58 0.89 -32.57
CA ARG A 110 -6.23 0.79 -33.17
C ARG A 110 -5.35 2.01 -32.86
N GLN A 111 -5.94 3.19 -32.72
CA GLN A 111 -5.23 4.44 -32.45
C GLN A 111 -4.65 4.50 -31.03
N THR A 112 -5.35 3.96 -30.03
CA THR A 112 -4.93 4.00 -28.60
C THR A 112 -4.23 2.74 -28.14
N ARG A 113 -4.40 1.61 -28.84
CA ARG A 113 -3.89 0.30 -28.42
C ARG A 113 -2.43 0.30 -28.01
N ARG A 114 -1.56 1.00 -28.75
CA ARG A 114 -0.13 1.08 -28.43
C ARG A 114 0.13 1.82 -27.11
N GLN A 115 -0.59 2.90 -26.83
CA GLN A 115 -0.48 3.67 -25.59
C GLN A 115 -1.03 2.87 -24.41
N ALA A 116 -2.16 2.19 -24.60
CA ALA A 116 -2.74 1.31 -23.60
C ALA A 116 -1.78 0.17 -23.22
N LEU A 117 -1.19 -0.52 -24.21
CA LEU A 117 -0.18 -1.56 -23.97
C LEU A 117 1.07 -1.01 -23.27
N PHE A 118 1.52 0.20 -23.64
CA PHE A 118 2.67 0.85 -23.01
C PHE A 118 2.45 1.10 -21.50
N LEU A 119 1.22 1.36 -21.07
CA LEU A 119 0.87 1.53 -19.65
C LEU A 119 0.60 0.19 -18.96
N LEU A 120 -0.11 -0.72 -19.63
CA LEU A 120 -0.53 -2.00 -19.06
C LEU A 120 0.63 -2.97 -18.85
N ILE A 121 1.57 -3.07 -19.80
CA ILE A 121 2.69 -4.00 -19.68
C ILE A 121 3.48 -3.76 -18.39
N PRO A 122 4.03 -2.56 -18.11
CA PRO A 122 4.78 -2.33 -16.87
C PRO A 122 3.90 -2.47 -15.62
N ALA A 123 2.63 -2.04 -15.65
CA ALA A 123 1.72 -2.18 -14.52
C ALA A 123 1.47 -3.66 -14.17
N LEU A 124 1.15 -4.49 -15.17
CA LEU A 124 0.89 -5.91 -15.00
C LEU A 124 2.17 -6.69 -14.69
N SER A 125 3.31 -6.32 -15.28
CA SER A 125 4.60 -6.92 -14.92
C SER A 125 4.95 -6.65 -13.46
N TYR A 126 4.75 -5.42 -12.99
CA TYR A 126 4.98 -5.08 -11.58
C TYR A 126 4.01 -5.81 -10.65
N PHE A 127 2.72 -5.88 -11.01
CA PHE A 127 1.73 -6.64 -10.26
C PHE A 127 2.10 -8.12 -10.16
N ALA A 128 2.52 -8.73 -11.27
CA ALA A 128 2.95 -10.13 -11.31
C ALA A 128 4.20 -10.36 -10.44
N LEU A 129 5.20 -9.47 -10.50
CA LEU A 129 6.36 -9.52 -9.60
C LEU A 129 5.95 -9.42 -8.12
N GLY A 130 4.96 -8.58 -7.81
CA GLY A 130 4.35 -8.49 -6.49
C GLY A 130 3.76 -9.83 -6.04
N MET A 131 3.03 -10.54 -6.90
CA MET A 131 2.46 -11.86 -6.58
C MET A 131 3.50 -12.92 -6.23
N TRP A 132 4.72 -12.80 -6.74
CA TRP A 132 5.85 -13.67 -6.39
C TRP A 132 6.68 -13.18 -5.20
N SER A 133 6.36 -12.02 -4.63
CA SER A 133 7.03 -11.52 -3.43
C SER A 133 6.45 -12.19 -2.17
N GLY A 134 7.33 -12.69 -1.29
CA GLY A 134 6.93 -13.18 0.03
C GLY A 134 6.49 -12.07 1.01
N VAL A 135 6.47 -10.81 0.59
CA VAL A 135 6.14 -9.65 1.45
C VAL A 135 4.66 -9.32 1.35
N ASN A 136 3.82 -10.15 1.96
CA ASN A 136 2.36 -10.01 1.98
C ASN A 136 1.85 -9.21 3.21
N ILE A 137 2.34 -7.98 3.35
CA ILE A 137 2.07 -7.10 4.52
C ILE A 137 1.58 -5.70 4.09
N GLY A 138 0.72 -5.64 3.08
CA GLY A 138 -0.01 -4.42 2.76
C GLY A 138 -0.19 -4.14 1.27
N TYR A 139 -1.34 -3.55 0.93
CA TYR A 139 -1.63 -3.02 -0.40
C TYR A 139 -0.58 -2.01 -0.91
N ARG A 140 0.17 -1.37 -0.01
CA ARG A 140 1.19 -0.35 -0.35
C ARG A 140 2.24 -0.85 -1.36
N HIS A 141 2.52 -2.15 -1.37
CA HIS A 141 3.50 -2.74 -2.29
C HIS A 141 3.03 -2.69 -3.75
N LEU A 142 1.73 -2.49 -4.01
CA LEU A 142 1.16 -2.30 -5.34
C LEU A 142 1.13 -0.84 -5.81
N LEU A 143 1.42 0.14 -4.95
CA LEU A 143 1.32 1.56 -5.31
C LEU A 143 2.06 1.95 -6.60
N PRO A 144 3.25 1.41 -6.92
CA PRO A 144 3.97 1.78 -8.14
C PRO A 144 3.21 1.51 -9.45
N MET A 145 2.25 0.57 -9.46
CA MET A 145 1.45 0.31 -10.66
C MET A 145 0.28 1.29 -10.82
N LEU A 146 -0.23 1.87 -9.72
CA LEU A 146 -1.47 2.64 -9.74
C LEU A 146 -1.42 3.89 -10.63
N PRO A 147 -0.33 4.69 -10.67
CA PRO A 147 -0.26 5.83 -11.58
C PRO A 147 -0.46 5.44 -13.04
N LEU A 148 0.08 4.29 -13.46
CA LEU A 148 -0.07 3.79 -14.83
C LEU A 148 -1.53 3.43 -15.14
N LEU A 149 -2.21 2.78 -14.18
CA LEU A 149 -3.62 2.43 -14.29
C LEU A 149 -4.53 3.66 -14.28
N LEU A 150 -4.24 4.66 -13.44
CA LEU A 150 -5.00 5.91 -13.37
C LEU A 150 -4.83 6.75 -14.65
N VAL A 151 -3.61 6.82 -15.20
CA VAL A 151 -3.37 7.45 -16.51
C VAL A 151 -4.10 6.70 -17.62
N LEU A 152 -4.13 5.37 -17.59
CA LEU A 152 -4.91 4.57 -18.54
C LEU A 152 -6.41 4.91 -18.43
N ILE A 153 -6.97 4.94 -17.21
CA ILE A 153 -8.37 5.29 -16.94
C ILE A 153 -8.70 6.70 -17.43
N SER A 154 -7.77 7.66 -17.28
CA SER A 154 -7.98 9.03 -17.77
C SER A 154 -8.24 9.10 -19.28
N GLY A 155 -7.81 8.10 -20.04
CA GLY A 155 -8.09 7.98 -21.47
C GLY A 155 -9.58 7.91 -21.81
N LEU A 156 -10.45 7.50 -20.88
CA LEU A 156 -11.91 7.47 -21.05
C LEU A 156 -12.54 8.86 -21.27
N MET A 157 -11.86 9.92 -20.83
CA MET A 157 -12.35 11.30 -20.96
C MET A 157 -12.45 11.77 -22.41
N GLY A 158 -11.82 11.05 -23.36
CA GLY A 158 -12.05 11.25 -24.78
C GLY A 158 -12.01 12.73 -25.20
N VAL A 159 -10.88 13.43 -25.00
CA VAL A 159 -10.79 14.88 -25.27
C VAL A 159 -11.13 15.17 -26.74
N LYS A 160 -12.33 15.70 -27.02
CA LYS A 160 -12.59 16.39 -28.30
C LYS A 160 -11.53 17.49 -28.41
N ALA A 161 -10.55 17.34 -29.31
CA ALA A 161 -9.64 18.44 -29.60
C ALA A 161 -10.47 19.60 -30.12
N SER A 162 -10.66 20.58 -29.26
CA SER A 162 -10.85 21.94 -29.72
C SER A 162 -9.88 22.93 -29.08
N SER A 163 -8.94 22.53 -28.21
CA SER A 163 -7.98 23.55 -27.68
C SER A 163 -6.69 23.10 -27.00
N VAL A 164 -6.41 21.82 -26.71
CA VAL A 164 -5.13 21.48 -26.04
C VAL A 164 -4.01 21.31 -27.05
N ARG A 165 -3.35 22.43 -27.39
CA ARG A 165 -2.04 22.44 -28.07
C ARG A 165 -0.97 22.09 -27.04
N TYR A 166 -0.52 20.84 -27.00
CA TYR A 166 0.66 20.48 -26.22
C TYR A 166 1.94 20.71 -27.03
N GLN A 167 2.88 21.44 -26.43
CA GLN A 167 4.23 21.65 -26.96
C GLN A 167 5.08 20.42 -26.63
N LEU A 168 5.10 19.42 -27.51
CA LEU A 168 6.15 18.42 -27.45
C LEU A 168 7.43 19.08 -27.94
N ALA A 169 8.38 19.30 -27.05
CA ALA A 169 9.74 19.67 -27.41
C ALA A 169 10.40 18.47 -28.13
N SER A 170 10.05 18.24 -29.40
CA SER A 170 10.83 17.39 -30.30
C SER A 170 12.08 18.17 -30.71
N GLY A 171 12.91 18.50 -29.73
CA GLY A 171 14.13 19.27 -29.96
C GLY A 171 15.13 18.44 -30.75
N ASN A 172 15.19 18.65 -32.06
CA ASN A 172 16.48 18.61 -32.73
C ASN A 172 17.19 19.91 -32.31
N TRP A 173 18.15 19.81 -31.39
CA TRP A 173 19.04 20.92 -31.08
C TRP A 173 19.82 21.27 -32.35
N GLN A 174 19.43 22.33 -33.06
CA GLN A 174 20.20 22.86 -34.17
C GLN A 174 21.22 23.84 -33.60
N VAL A 175 22.42 23.32 -33.31
CA VAL A 175 23.56 24.06 -32.73
C VAL A 175 23.90 25.34 -33.51
N ALA A 176 23.52 25.43 -34.79
CA ALA A 176 23.91 26.53 -35.67
C ALA A 176 23.04 27.81 -35.59
N SER A 177 21.85 27.80 -34.97
CA SER A 177 20.91 28.95 -35.07
C SER A 177 20.47 29.56 -33.73
N GLY A 178 20.85 28.98 -32.58
CA GLY A 178 20.52 29.51 -31.26
C GLY A 178 19.01 29.62 -30.95
N LYS A 179 18.14 29.08 -31.82
CA LYS A 179 16.68 29.20 -31.72
C LYS A 179 16.06 27.83 -31.47
N TRP A 180 15.37 27.70 -30.34
CA TRP A 180 14.50 26.57 -30.05
C TRP A 180 13.29 26.61 -30.98
N GLN A 181 13.25 25.76 -32.00
CA GLN A 181 12.02 25.55 -32.77
C GLN A 181 11.21 24.42 -32.13
N VAL A 182 10.12 24.81 -31.47
CA VAL A 182 9.15 23.88 -30.87
C VAL A 182 8.19 23.44 -31.97
N ALA A 183 8.23 22.17 -32.37
CA ALA A 183 7.24 21.63 -33.28
C ALA A 183 5.91 21.50 -32.54
N CYS A 184 5.02 22.48 -32.70
CA CYS A 184 3.64 22.39 -32.25
C CYS A 184 2.91 21.38 -33.14
N LYS A 185 2.71 20.15 -32.68
CA LYS A 185 1.79 19.22 -33.35
C LYS A 185 0.36 19.61 -32.96
N ALA A 186 -0.26 20.43 -33.80
CA ALA A 186 -1.67 20.76 -33.68
C ALA A 186 -2.53 19.51 -33.96
N ASP A 187 -3.62 19.39 -33.21
CA ASP A 187 -4.76 18.48 -33.40
C ASP A 187 -4.62 17.04 -32.85
N TYR A 188 -4.68 16.92 -31.52
CA TYR A 188 -5.06 15.65 -30.87
C TYR A 188 -6.57 15.43 -30.89
N ARG A 189 -7.15 14.97 -32.00
CA ARG A 189 -8.54 14.49 -31.95
C ARG A 189 -8.58 13.21 -31.14
N SER A 190 -9.31 13.20 -30.03
CA SER A 190 -9.50 11.95 -29.30
C SER A 190 -10.06 10.89 -30.25
N PRO A 191 -9.45 9.70 -30.29
CA PRO A 191 -9.97 8.57 -31.05
C PRO A 191 -11.27 8.03 -30.47
N ILE A 192 -11.66 8.45 -29.26
CA ILE A 192 -12.93 8.10 -28.62
C ILE A 192 -13.99 9.11 -29.04
N THR A 193 -14.91 8.68 -29.89
CA THR A 193 -16.02 9.51 -30.39
C THR A 193 -17.31 9.37 -29.57
N ASP A 194 -17.41 8.36 -28.70
CA ASP A 194 -18.61 8.10 -27.90
C ASP A 194 -18.79 9.15 -26.78
N HIS A 195 -19.88 9.90 -26.85
CA HIS A 195 -20.22 10.96 -25.90
C HIS A 195 -20.66 10.44 -24.53
N ARG A 196 -20.94 9.13 -24.40
CA ARG A 196 -21.33 8.51 -23.12
C ARG A 196 -20.14 8.27 -22.19
N LEU A 197 -18.96 8.01 -22.75
CA LEU A 197 -17.77 7.67 -21.95
C LEU A 197 -17.31 8.80 -21.02
N PRO A 198 -17.30 10.08 -21.43
CA PRO A 198 -17.02 11.18 -20.51
C PRO A 198 -18.05 11.28 -19.37
N ILE A 199 -19.34 11.05 -19.65
CA ILE A 199 -20.40 11.07 -18.62
C ILE A 199 -20.15 9.97 -17.60
N ILE A 200 -19.88 8.75 -18.08
CA ILE A 200 -19.53 7.62 -17.21
C ILE A 200 -18.28 7.95 -16.37
N ALA A 201 -17.25 8.55 -16.97
CA ALA A 201 -16.05 8.95 -16.27
C ALA A 201 -16.34 9.99 -15.15
N TYR A 202 -17.22 10.97 -15.40
CA TYR A 202 -17.65 11.92 -14.35
C TYR A 202 -18.43 11.24 -13.23
N VAL A 203 -19.34 10.31 -13.55
CA VAL A 203 -20.07 9.53 -12.54
C VAL A 203 -19.11 8.71 -11.68
N LEU A 204 -18.13 8.05 -12.29
CA LEU A 204 -17.11 7.28 -11.58
C LEU A 204 -16.19 8.19 -10.75
N ALA A 205 -15.85 9.38 -11.23
CA ALA A 205 -15.09 10.36 -10.45
C ALA A 205 -15.88 10.86 -9.24
N ALA A 206 -17.19 11.09 -9.37
CA ALA A 206 -18.06 11.43 -8.26
C ALA A 206 -18.17 10.29 -7.25
N LEU A 207 -18.29 9.04 -7.71
CA LEU A 207 -18.26 7.86 -6.85
C LEU A 207 -16.94 7.75 -6.08
N LEU A 208 -15.80 7.97 -6.75
CA LEU A 208 -14.49 7.96 -6.10
C LEU A 208 -14.39 9.03 -5.00
N LEU A 209 -14.93 10.22 -5.26
CA LEU A 209 -14.99 11.29 -4.26
C LEU A 209 -15.84 10.86 -3.06
N LEU A 210 -17.02 10.27 -3.29
CA LEU A 210 -17.88 9.77 -2.23
C LEU A 210 -17.22 8.65 -1.40
N GLU A 211 -16.56 7.68 -2.05
CA GLU A 211 -15.80 6.62 -1.37
C GLU A 211 -14.64 7.18 -0.53
N THR A 212 -14.01 8.26 -1.00
CA THR A 212 -12.91 8.93 -0.28
C THR A 212 -13.43 9.70 0.93
N LEU A 213 -14.56 10.41 0.76
CA LEU A 213 -15.17 11.19 1.85
C LEU A 213 -15.79 10.28 2.91
N SER A 214 -16.37 9.14 2.53
CA SER A 214 -17.04 8.23 3.47
C SER A 214 -16.10 7.56 4.46
N ILE A 215 -14.81 7.44 4.12
CA ILE A 215 -13.81 6.84 5.01
C ILE A 215 -12.98 7.88 5.76
N HIS A 216 -13.12 9.17 5.47
CA HIS A 216 -12.36 10.20 6.17
C HIS A 216 -12.62 10.16 7.69
N PRO A 217 -11.58 10.21 8.57
CA PRO A 217 -10.14 10.34 8.31
C PRO A 217 -9.34 9.00 8.28
N HIS A 218 -10.00 7.85 8.19
CA HIS A 218 -9.44 6.50 8.37
C HIS A 218 -8.97 5.81 7.08
N TYR A 219 -8.24 6.53 6.23
CA TYR A 219 -7.85 6.04 4.89
C TYR A 219 -7.09 4.71 4.87
N LEU A 220 -6.26 4.45 5.88
CA LEU A 220 -5.51 3.19 5.96
C LEU A 220 -6.46 1.99 6.04
N SER A 221 -7.49 2.11 6.86
CA SER A 221 -8.48 1.07 7.10
C SER A 221 -9.56 1.00 6.01
N PHE A 222 -9.43 1.73 4.90
CA PHE A 222 -10.37 1.66 3.79
C PHE A 222 -10.50 0.23 3.24
N PHE A 223 -11.74 -0.23 3.08
CA PHE A 223 -12.10 -1.36 2.23
C PHE A 223 -13.35 -0.94 1.46
N ASN A 224 -13.44 -1.32 0.19
CA ASN A 224 -14.56 -0.90 -0.64
C ASN A 224 -15.88 -1.56 -0.20
N ALA A 225 -17.00 -1.01 -0.66
CA ALA A 225 -18.32 -1.47 -0.23
C ALA A 225 -18.61 -2.94 -0.59
N ALA A 226 -18.08 -3.44 -1.71
CA ALA A 226 -18.24 -4.85 -2.11
C ALA A 226 -17.50 -5.83 -1.17
N ALA A 227 -16.45 -5.36 -0.50
CA ALA A 227 -15.74 -6.12 0.52
C ALA A 227 -16.43 -6.08 1.91
N GLY A 228 -17.60 -5.44 2.02
CA GLY A 228 -18.29 -5.22 3.31
C GLY A 228 -17.78 -4.00 4.08
N GLY A 229 -17.04 -3.12 3.42
CA GLY A 229 -16.53 -1.89 4.03
C GLY A 229 -15.43 -2.14 5.07
N PRO A 230 -14.95 -1.06 5.71
CA PRO A 230 -13.86 -1.14 6.70
C PRO A 230 -14.21 -2.02 7.90
N GLN A 231 -15.50 -2.22 8.21
CA GLN A 231 -15.95 -3.08 9.30
C GLN A 231 -15.64 -4.56 9.07
N ASN A 232 -15.74 -5.03 7.83
CA ASN A 232 -15.43 -6.42 7.46
C ASN A 232 -13.95 -6.62 7.11
N GLY A 233 -13.22 -5.53 6.87
CA GLY A 233 -11.82 -5.51 6.50
C GLY A 233 -10.91 -6.47 7.27
N PRO A 234 -10.93 -6.47 8.61
CA PRO A 234 -10.10 -7.35 9.43
C PRO A 234 -10.24 -8.85 9.15
N ARG A 235 -11.39 -9.29 8.66
CA ARG A 235 -11.62 -10.69 8.28
C ARG A 235 -10.94 -11.05 6.96
N LEU A 236 -10.71 -10.06 6.09
CA LEU A 236 -10.15 -10.24 4.76
C LEU A 236 -8.63 -10.02 4.75
N LEU A 237 -8.18 -8.93 5.36
CA LEU A 237 -6.78 -8.53 5.47
C LEU A 237 -6.58 -7.90 6.84
N ALA A 238 -5.54 -8.33 7.55
CA ALA A 238 -5.15 -7.78 8.83
C ALA A 238 -3.79 -7.07 8.72
N ASP A 239 -3.13 -6.86 9.86
CA ASP A 239 -1.81 -6.24 9.96
C ASP A 239 -1.91 -4.79 9.46
N SER A 240 -0.91 -4.40 8.70
CA SER A 240 -0.58 -3.09 8.24
C SER A 240 -1.38 -2.67 7.02
N ASN A 241 -2.39 -3.46 6.65
CA ASN A 241 -3.54 -3.03 5.84
C ASN A 241 -4.57 -2.24 6.66
N ILE A 242 -4.53 -2.30 7.99
CA ILE A 242 -5.53 -1.67 8.84
C ILE A 242 -4.88 -0.74 9.85
N ASP A 243 -3.73 -1.12 10.39
CA ASP A 243 -3.14 -0.43 11.53
C ASP A 243 -1.62 -0.31 11.46
N TRP A 244 -1.11 0.81 11.96
CA TRP A 244 0.31 1.06 12.23
C TRP A 244 0.54 1.81 13.55
N GLY A 245 -0.51 2.21 14.27
CA GLY A 245 -0.41 3.19 15.36
C GLY A 245 -1.43 4.32 15.31
N GLN A 246 -2.16 4.50 14.21
CA GLN A 246 -2.90 5.75 13.98
C GLN A 246 -4.06 5.98 14.95
N ASP A 247 -4.61 4.91 15.53
CA ASP A 247 -5.78 5.00 16.41
C ASP A 247 -5.42 4.96 17.90
N LEU A 248 -4.15 4.84 18.29
CA LEU A 248 -3.73 4.96 19.72
C LEU A 248 -4.10 6.32 20.31
N ARG A 249 -3.92 7.41 19.54
CA ARG A 249 -4.36 8.74 19.99
C ARG A 249 -5.88 8.82 20.12
N ARG A 250 -6.62 8.16 19.22
CA ARG A 250 -8.08 8.10 19.30
C ARG A 250 -8.55 7.26 20.48
N LEU A 251 -7.81 6.21 20.84
CA LEU A 251 -8.08 5.40 22.03
C LEU A 251 -7.92 6.24 23.30
N GLN A 252 -6.88 7.08 23.35
CA GLN A 252 -6.69 7.98 24.48
C GLN A 252 -7.83 9.00 24.63
N LEU A 253 -8.35 9.52 23.51
CA LEU A 253 -9.51 10.41 23.52
C LEU A 253 -10.77 9.67 23.96
N TRP A 254 -11.00 8.47 23.40
CA TRP A 254 -12.11 7.61 23.78
C TRP A 254 -12.11 7.27 25.27
N MET A 255 -10.94 6.95 25.84
CA MET A 255 -10.80 6.70 27.28
C MET A 255 -11.15 7.94 28.11
N ALA A 256 -10.75 9.13 27.67
CA ALA A 256 -11.09 10.37 28.36
C ALA A 256 -12.60 10.70 28.29
N GLU A 257 -13.22 10.48 27.13
CA GLU A 257 -14.65 10.72 26.90
C GLU A 257 -15.54 9.76 27.68
N ASN A 258 -15.08 8.52 27.90
CA ASN A 258 -15.82 7.47 28.61
C ASN A 258 -15.38 7.32 30.08
N GLU A 259 -14.56 8.25 30.61
CA GLU A 259 -14.04 8.23 31.99
C GLU A 259 -13.30 6.92 32.35
N VAL A 260 -12.66 6.29 31.36
CA VAL A 260 -11.92 5.03 31.51
C VAL A 260 -10.47 5.32 31.92
N GLY A 261 -10.12 4.98 33.16
CA GLY A 261 -8.79 5.23 33.71
C GLY A 261 -7.69 4.27 33.22
N SER A 262 -8.04 3.06 32.76
CA SER A 262 -7.09 2.06 32.23
C SER A 262 -7.82 1.02 31.37
N VAL A 263 -7.12 0.43 30.40
CA VAL A 263 -7.63 -0.64 29.53
C VAL A 263 -6.68 -1.84 29.48
N LYS A 264 -7.20 -3.04 29.25
CA LYS A 264 -6.44 -4.23 28.88
C LYS A 264 -6.15 -4.18 27.37
N LEU A 265 -4.92 -3.85 26.99
CA LEU A 265 -4.57 -3.47 25.62
C LEU A 265 -3.88 -4.60 24.85
N GLY A 266 -4.56 -5.19 23.87
CA GLY A 266 -3.98 -6.12 22.90
C GLY A 266 -3.47 -5.38 21.66
N TRP A 267 -2.22 -4.90 21.68
CA TRP A 267 -1.73 -3.90 20.70
C TRP A 267 -1.12 -4.51 19.44
N PHE A 268 -1.41 -3.94 18.26
CA PHE A 268 -0.66 -4.19 17.04
C PHE A 268 -0.05 -2.89 16.46
N GLY A 269 1.28 -2.83 16.31
CA GLY A 269 1.95 -1.73 15.62
C GLY A 269 3.26 -1.30 16.29
N THR A 270 4.01 -0.42 15.60
CA THR A 270 5.32 0.05 16.08
C THR A 270 5.25 1.30 16.94
N ALA A 271 4.11 1.99 16.96
CA ALA A 271 3.89 3.11 17.86
C ALA A 271 3.82 2.62 19.31
N VAL A 272 4.42 3.38 20.23
CA VAL A 272 4.49 3.04 21.66
C VAL A 272 3.25 3.62 22.37
N PRO A 273 2.36 2.82 22.97
CA PRO A 273 1.13 3.33 23.59
C PRO A 273 1.38 4.33 24.73
N ALA A 274 2.39 4.09 25.55
CA ALA A 274 2.77 4.98 26.65
C ALA A 274 3.16 6.41 26.18
N TYR A 275 3.67 6.57 24.95
CA TYR A 275 3.98 7.89 24.38
C TYR A 275 2.73 8.79 24.28
N TYR A 276 1.55 8.19 24.07
CA TYR A 276 0.28 8.90 24.00
C TYR A 276 -0.37 9.14 25.36
N GLY A 277 0.27 8.74 26.45
CA GLY A 277 -0.26 8.86 27.82
C GLY A 277 -1.35 7.84 28.15
N LEU A 278 -1.44 6.74 27.41
CA LEU A 278 -2.36 5.65 27.70
C LEU A 278 -1.94 4.94 28.99
N GLN A 279 -2.89 4.74 29.90
CA GLN A 279 -2.77 3.81 31.01
C GLN A 279 -3.34 2.46 30.56
N TYR A 280 -2.53 1.41 30.61
CA TYR A 280 -2.95 0.10 30.12
C TYR A 280 -2.25 -1.05 30.85
N GLU A 281 -2.94 -2.18 30.84
CA GLU A 281 -2.37 -3.50 31.11
C GLU A 281 -2.11 -4.19 29.78
N ALA A 282 -0.86 -4.59 29.50
CA ALA A 282 -0.51 -5.20 28.23
C ALA A 282 -1.14 -6.59 28.07
N MET A 283 -1.78 -6.85 26.94
CA MET A 283 -2.32 -8.14 26.53
C MET A 283 -1.55 -8.66 25.29
N PRO A 284 -1.68 -9.92 24.89
CA PRO A 284 -0.98 -10.46 23.71
C PRO A 284 -1.14 -9.59 22.45
N GLY A 285 -0.01 -9.18 21.88
CA GLY A 285 0.05 -8.26 20.73
C GLY A 285 1.42 -8.28 20.03
N PHE A 286 1.64 -7.44 19.03
CA PHE A 286 2.82 -7.53 18.15
C PHE A 286 3.16 -6.19 17.47
N PRO A 287 4.42 -5.86 17.13
CA PRO A 287 5.68 -6.60 17.38
C PRO A 287 6.41 -6.18 18.65
N LEU A 288 5.91 -5.19 19.40
CA LEU A 288 6.64 -4.66 20.55
C LEU A 288 6.85 -5.76 21.62
N PRO A 289 8.07 -5.89 22.21
CA PRO A 289 8.40 -6.99 23.11
C PRO A 289 7.42 -7.17 24.28
N GLU A 290 6.93 -6.07 24.87
CA GLU A 290 6.00 -6.08 26.00
C GLU A 290 4.66 -6.76 25.69
N PHE A 291 4.22 -6.76 24.42
CA PHE A 291 3.02 -7.45 23.98
C PHE A 291 3.34 -8.82 23.37
N TYR A 292 4.48 -8.94 22.69
CA TYR A 292 4.88 -10.18 22.00
C TYR A 292 5.21 -11.31 22.96
N SER A 293 5.80 -11.03 24.13
CA SER A 293 6.11 -12.07 25.12
C SER A 293 4.88 -12.70 25.75
N LEU A 294 3.71 -12.08 25.63
CA LEU A 294 2.48 -12.52 26.31
C LEU A 294 1.71 -13.61 25.55
N TRP A 295 2.06 -13.89 24.29
CA TRP A 295 1.38 -14.94 23.51
C TRP A 295 1.57 -16.35 24.08
N SER A 296 2.70 -16.62 24.75
CA SER A 296 2.96 -17.91 25.38
C SER A 296 2.28 -18.08 26.74
N THR A 297 1.98 -16.97 27.42
CA THR A 297 1.40 -16.97 28.77
C THR A 297 0.52 -15.73 28.89
N PRO A 298 -0.70 -15.76 28.33
CA PRO A 298 -1.60 -14.61 28.36
C PRO A 298 -1.95 -14.27 29.82
N PRO A 299 -2.01 -12.98 30.18
CA PRO A 299 -2.34 -12.53 31.54
C PRO A 299 -3.85 -12.53 31.84
N PHE A 300 -4.62 -13.36 31.13
CA PHE A 300 -6.07 -13.50 31.27
C PHE A 300 -6.47 -14.92 30.84
N ASP A 301 -7.63 -15.41 31.28
CA ASP A 301 -8.19 -16.69 30.80
C ASP A 301 -8.84 -16.51 29.40
N PRO A 302 -8.31 -17.14 28.32
CA PRO A 302 -8.86 -17.02 26.97
C PRO A 302 -10.30 -17.53 26.79
N ALA A 303 -10.76 -18.44 27.67
CA ALA A 303 -12.09 -19.01 27.63
C ALA A 303 -13.08 -18.24 28.51
N GLN A 304 -12.60 -17.63 29.60
CA GLN A 304 -13.40 -16.81 30.52
C GLN A 304 -12.63 -15.56 30.96
N PRO A 305 -12.49 -14.55 30.08
CA PRO A 305 -11.74 -13.33 30.41
C PRO A 305 -12.28 -12.67 31.68
N GLU A 306 -11.37 -12.17 32.52
CA GLU A 306 -11.71 -11.47 33.74
C GLU A 306 -12.44 -10.14 33.45
N PRO A 307 -13.26 -9.63 34.39
CA PRO A 307 -13.94 -8.35 34.21
C PRO A 307 -12.96 -7.19 33.90
N GLY A 308 -13.37 -6.31 33.00
CA GLY A 308 -12.56 -5.18 32.57
C GLY A 308 -12.89 -4.68 31.17
N ILE A 309 -12.22 -3.61 30.77
CA ILE A 309 -12.34 -3.02 29.43
C ILE A 309 -11.14 -3.47 28.61
N TYR A 310 -11.38 -4.28 27.58
CA TYR A 310 -10.36 -4.76 26.66
C TYR A 310 -10.38 -3.89 25.39
N ALA A 311 -9.23 -3.31 25.06
CA ALA A 311 -9.00 -2.61 23.80
C ALA A 311 -8.07 -3.48 22.95
N ILE A 312 -8.61 -4.15 21.93
CA ILE A 312 -7.86 -5.15 21.16
C ILE A 312 -7.74 -4.68 19.72
N SER A 313 -6.50 -4.53 19.25
CA SER A 313 -6.21 -4.22 17.85
C SER A 313 -6.69 -5.37 16.98
N THR A 314 -7.30 -5.07 15.83
CA THR A 314 -7.93 -6.09 14.99
C THR A 314 -6.93 -7.14 14.52
N SER A 315 -5.67 -6.77 14.29
CA SER A 315 -4.62 -7.73 13.91
C SER A 315 -4.29 -8.72 15.05
N SER A 316 -4.27 -8.24 16.30
CA SER A 316 -4.12 -9.10 17.48
C SER A 316 -5.38 -9.94 17.70
N LEU A 317 -6.56 -9.34 17.57
CA LEU A 317 -7.85 -10.02 17.68
C LEU A 317 -7.98 -11.17 16.68
N TRP A 318 -7.50 -11.01 15.45
CA TRP A 318 -7.51 -12.07 14.43
C TRP A 318 -6.28 -12.99 14.49
N GLU A 319 -5.39 -12.76 15.45
CA GLU A 319 -4.14 -13.51 15.65
C GLU A 319 -3.36 -13.63 14.34
N SER A 320 -3.23 -12.53 13.61
CA SER A 320 -2.82 -12.53 12.20
C SER A 320 -1.40 -13.03 11.92
N HIS A 321 -0.61 -13.28 12.96
CA HIS A 321 0.77 -13.80 12.88
C HIS A 321 0.88 -15.23 13.44
N TRP A 322 -0.24 -15.89 13.75
CA TRP A 322 -0.28 -17.23 14.31
C TRP A 322 -1.19 -18.15 13.48
N GLY A 323 -0.75 -19.41 13.31
CA GLY A 323 -1.54 -20.43 12.62
C GLY A 323 -2.74 -20.93 13.44
N GLN A 324 -2.61 -20.96 14.77
CA GLN A 324 -3.69 -21.31 15.69
C GLN A 324 -4.27 -20.05 16.32
N LYS A 325 -5.59 -19.99 16.40
CA LYS A 325 -6.33 -18.85 16.95
C LYS A 325 -6.89 -19.20 18.33
N SER A 326 -6.06 -19.16 19.36
CA SER A 326 -6.38 -19.67 20.70
C SER A 326 -6.50 -18.61 21.77
N ILE A 327 -5.97 -17.41 21.56
CA ILE A 327 -5.85 -16.38 22.60
C ILE A 327 -7.09 -15.50 22.71
N TYR A 328 -7.65 -15.06 21.59
CA TYR A 328 -8.82 -14.18 21.60
C TYR A 328 -10.14 -14.82 21.09
N PRO A 329 -10.42 -16.13 21.27
CA PRO A 329 -11.63 -16.75 20.71
C PRO A 329 -12.90 -16.19 21.34
N TRP A 330 -12.90 -15.91 22.64
CA TRP A 330 -14.05 -15.33 23.35
C TRP A 330 -14.46 -13.96 22.79
N PHE A 331 -13.49 -13.12 22.42
CA PHE A 331 -13.73 -11.80 21.85
C PHE A 331 -14.17 -11.87 20.38
N ARG A 332 -13.63 -12.81 19.60
CA ARG A 332 -13.99 -12.97 18.17
C ARG A 332 -15.41 -13.45 17.91
N THR A 333 -16.04 -14.14 18.88
CA THR A 333 -17.38 -14.74 18.72
C THR A 333 -18.52 -13.78 19.05
N ARG A 334 -18.22 -12.55 19.51
CA ARG A 334 -19.21 -11.50 19.77
C ARG A 334 -18.85 -10.21 19.04
N GLU A 335 -19.86 -9.37 18.85
CA GLU A 335 -19.63 -8.00 18.41
C GLU A 335 -18.94 -7.18 19.54
N PRO A 336 -18.07 -6.23 19.18
CA PRO A 336 -17.49 -5.31 20.16
C PRO A 336 -18.53 -4.32 20.66
N ASP A 337 -18.36 -3.85 21.90
CA ASP A 337 -19.26 -2.87 22.53
C ASP A 337 -19.01 -1.46 21.98
N ASP A 338 -17.77 -1.17 21.58
CA ASP A 338 -17.42 0.05 20.86
C ASP A 338 -16.20 -0.17 19.93
N ARG A 339 -15.87 0.83 19.12
CA ARG A 339 -14.75 0.80 18.18
C ARG A 339 -14.02 2.13 18.16
N VAL A 340 -12.70 2.05 18.26
CA VAL A 340 -11.82 3.20 18.08
C VAL A 340 -11.27 3.17 16.66
N GLY A 341 -11.83 4.03 15.81
CA GLY A 341 -11.59 3.99 14.37
C GLY A 341 -12.04 2.66 13.78
N TYR A 342 -11.15 2.00 13.05
CA TYR A 342 -11.42 0.66 12.47
C TYR A 342 -10.36 -0.38 12.86
N SER A 343 -9.37 0.03 13.66
CA SER A 343 -8.23 -0.82 14.01
C SER A 343 -8.26 -1.34 15.43
N ILE A 344 -9.01 -0.73 16.36
CA ILE A 344 -9.09 -1.17 17.76
C ILE A 344 -10.55 -1.38 18.13
N TRP A 345 -10.87 -2.57 18.64
CA TRP A 345 -12.21 -2.94 19.10
C TRP A 345 -12.25 -2.95 20.63
N ILE A 346 -13.33 -2.42 21.19
CA ILE A 346 -13.54 -2.30 22.63
C ILE A 346 -14.52 -3.39 23.08
N TYR A 347 -14.17 -4.05 24.18
CA TYR A 347 -15.01 -5.06 24.81
C TYR A 347 -15.12 -4.80 26.31
N GLU A 348 -16.36 -4.71 26.80
CA GLU A 348 -16.67 -4.67 28.22
C GLU A 348 -17.01 -6.08 28.70
N VAL A 349 -16.21 -6.57 29.65
CA VAL A 349 -16.41 -7.84 30.34
C VAL A 349 -16.89 -7.53 31.76
N LYS A 350 -18.00 -8.13 32.17
CA LYS A 350 -18.72 -7.84 33.42
C LYS A 350 -18.47 -8.90 34.48
#